data_AF-A0A2V9PQ17-F1
#
_entry.id   AF-A0A2V9PQ17-F1
#
_cell.length_a   1.000
_cell.length_b   1.000
_cell.length_c   1.000
_cell.angle_alpha   90.00
_cell.angle_beta   90.00
_cell.angle_gamma   90.00
#
_symmetry.space_group_name_H-M   'P 1'
#
loop_
_entity.id
_entity.type
_entity.pdbx_description
1 polymer ?
#
loop_
_entity_poly.entity_id
_entity_poly.type
_entity_poly.pdbx_seq_one_letter_code
_entity_poly.pdbx_strand_id
1 'polypeptide(L)' 'MRTRYDILQKDRKGTFQWLETVTDIETAKARVLQLSSESLDEFIVFRGTDLQVVATSQAMQTDTEVLRE' A
#
# COMPACT_ATOMS: atom_id res chain seq x y z
N MET A 1 21.14 -2.53 7.74
CA MET A 1 20.35 -1.68 6.82
C MET A 1 19.04 -1.35 7.51
N ARG A 2 18.57 -0.09 7.51
CA ARG A 2 17.22 0.23 8.00
C ARG A 2 16.21 -0.21 6.95
N THR A 3 15.21 -1.00 7.35
CA THR A 3 14.11 -1.40 6.48
C THR A 3 13.37 -0.17 5.99
N ARG A 4 13.08 -0.15 4.68
CA ARG A 4 12.33 0.92 4.02
C ARG A 4 11.17 0.29 3.27
N TYR A 5 10.07 1.05 3.23
CA TYR A 5 8.81 0.65 2.63
C TYR A 5 8.46 1.66 1.55
N ASP A 6 8.52 1.23 0.30
CA ASP A 6 8.11 2.03 -0.84
C ASP A 6 6.61 1.89 -1.05
N ILE A 7 5.94 3.01 -1.28
CA ILE A 7 4.54 3.06 -1.63
C ILE A 7 4.46 3.29 -3.14
N LEU A 8 3.85 2.36 -3.84
CA LEU A 8 3.63 2.45 -5.28
C LEU A 8 2.13 2.57 -5.55
N GLN A 9 1.77 3.43 -6.49
CA GLN A 9 0.45 3.48 -7.11
C GLN A 9 0.48 2.64 -8.38
N LYS A 10 -0.52 1.80 -8.55
CA LYS A 10 -0.77 1.04 -9.77
C LYS A 10 -2.03 1.57 -10.40
N ASP A 11 -1.86 2.23 -11.54
CA ASP A 11 -2.99 2.77 -12.29
C ASP A 11 -3.82 1.65 -12.94
N ARG A 12 -4.98 2.00 -13.49
CA ARG A 12 -5.88 1.06 -14.19
C ARG A 12 -5.27 0.38 -15.42
N LYS A 13 -4.16 0.88 -15.95
CA LYS A 13 -3.42 0.29 -17.07
C LYS A 13 -2.35 -0.69 -16.59
N GLY A 14 -2.14 -0.81 -15.29
CA GLY A 14 -1.12 -1.65 -14.67
C GLY A 14 0.26 -0.98 -14.58
N THR A 15 0.35 0.33 -14.80
CA THR A 15 1.60 1.08 -14.65
C THR A 15 1.86 1.34 -13.17
N PHE A 16 3.06 1.02 -12.70
CA PHE A 16 3.51 1.36 -11.36
C PHE A 16 4.19 2.73 -11.34
N GLN A 17 3.73 3.60 -10.44
CA GLN A 17 4.35 4.87 -10.12
C GLN A 17 4.83 4.82 -8.67
N TRP A 18 6.11 5.10 -8.46
CA TRP A 18 6.64 5.28 -7.12
C TRP A 18 6.17 6.63 -6.57
N LEU A 19 5.61 6.61 -5.36
CA LEU A 19 5.10 7.82 -4.70
C LEU A 19 6.06 8.32 -3.63
N GLU A 20 6.38 7.47 -2.66
CA GLU A 20 7.20 7.82 -1.52
C GLU A 20 7.83 6.59 -0.85
N THR A 21 8.83 6.83 -0.01
CA THR A 21 9.44 5.81 0.85
C THR A 21 9.29 6.22 2.32
N VAL A 22 8.81 5.30 3.15
CA VAL A 22 8.73 5.47 4.60
C VAL A 22 9.59 4.44 5.34
N THR A 23 9.88 4.69 6.62
CA THR A 23 10.77 3.84 7.43
C THR A 23 10.03 2.84 8.32
N ASP A 24 8.71 2.85 8.31
CA ASP A 24 7.85 2.06 9.19
C ASP A 24 6.65 1.49 8.43
N ILE A 25 6.29 0.24 8.71
CA ILE A 25 5.24 -0.47 7.99
C ILE A 25 3.84 0.05 8.34
N GLU A 26 3.62 0.43 9.60
CA GLU A 26 2.31 0.95 10.03
C GLU A 26 2.06 2.33 9.42
N THR A 27 3.10 3.15 9.32
CA THR A 27 3.08 4.42 8.56
C THR A 27 2.75 4.17 7.09
N ALA A 28 3.37 3.16 6.46
CA ALA A 28 3.09 2.82 5.06
C ALA A 28 1.63 2.40 4.84
N LYS A 29 1.11 1.54 5.73
CA LYS A 29 -0.29 1.09 5.73
C LYS A 29 -1.27 2.25 5.91
N ALA A 30 -1.04 3.11 6.91
CA ALA A 30 -1.87 4.29 7.15
C ALA A 30 -1.92 5.21 5.93
N ARG A 31 -0.78 5.38 5.26
CA ARG A 31 -0.69 6.18 4.03
C ARG A 31 -1.45 5.55 2.86
N VAL A 32 -1.31 4.24 2.66
CA VAL A 32 -2.08 3.49 1.66
C VAL A 32 -3.59 3.60 1.90
N LEU A 33 -4.05 3.48 3.15
CA LEU A 33 -5.45 3.66 3.51
C LEU A 33 -5.95 5.06 3.12
N GLN A 34 -5.20 6.10 3.49
CA GLN A 34 -5.54 7.47 3.12
C GLN A 34 -5.64 7.63 1.60
N LEU A 35 -4.63 7.22 0.85
CA LEU A 35 -4.60 7.32 -0.61
C LEU A 35 -5.77 6.57 -1.27
N SER A 36 -6.12 5.40 -0.74
CA SER A 36 -7.25 4.60 -1.23
C SER A 36 -8.63 5.21 -0.94
N SER A 37 -8.71 6.14 0.02
CA SER A 37 -9.95 6.90 0.26
C SER A 37 -10.14 8.06 -0.74
N GLU A 38 -9.05 8.50 -1.37
CA GLU A 38 -9.02 9.63 -2.30
C GLU A 38 -9.01 9.18 -3.78
N SER A 39 -8.58 7.95 -4.06
CA SER A 39 -8.47 7.38 -5.41
C SER A 39 -8.92 5.92 -5.46
N LEU A 40 -9.46 5.52 -6.62
CA LEU A 40 -9.82 4.14 -6.95
C LEU A 40 -8.64 3.31 -7.50
N ASP A 41 -7.45 3.90 -7.59
CA ASP A 41 -6.26 3.16 -8.00
C ASP A 41 -5.80 2.17 -6.92
N GLU A 42 -5.03 1.16 -7.35
CA GLU A 42 -4.47 0.18 -6.43
C GLU A 42 -3.17 0.73 -5.84
N PHE A 43 -3.01 0.64 -4.52
CA PHE A 43 -1.79 1.06 -3.84
C PHE A 43 -1.13 -0.14 -3.18
N ILE A 44 0.19 -0.23 -3.26
CA ILE A 44 0.96 -1.34 -2.72
C ILE A 44 2.14 -0.84 -1.90
N VAL A 45 2.45 -1.57 -0.83
CA VAL A 45 3.63 -1.37 0.00
C VAL A 45 4.65 -2.44 -0.34
N PHE A 46 5.82 -2.01 -0.80
CA PHE A 46 6.95 -2.86 -1.15
C PHE A 46 8.08 -2.70 -0.13
N ARG A 47 8.59 -3.81 0.40
CA ARG A 47 9.71 -3.82 1.34
C ARG A 47 11.01 -4.09 0.60
N GLY A 48 11.88 -3.08 0.51
CA GLY A 48 13.10 -3.17 -0.29
C GLY A 48 14.14 -4.16 0.24
N THR A 49 14.07 -4.59 1.50
CA THR A 49 15.09 -5.47 2.11
C THR A 49 15.01 -6.91 1.63
N ASP A 50 13.81 -7.40 1.34
CA ASP A 50 13.53 -8.79 0.93
C ASP A 50 12.74 -8.85 -0.40
N LEU A 51 12.52 -7.70 -1.04
CA LEU A 51 11.81 -7.55 -2.32
C LEU A 51 10.37 -8.10 -2.29
N GLN A 52 9.67 -7.92 -1.17
CA GLN A 52 8.30 -8.42 -1.00
C GLN A 52 7.25 -7.32 -0.99
N VAL A 53 6.07 -7.63 -1.56
CA VAL A 53 4.85 -6.85 -1.32
C VAL A 53 4.29 -7.26 0.04
N VAL A 54 4.10 -6.28 0.92
CA VAL A 54 3.76 -6.54 2.33
C VAL A 54 2.40 -5.98 2.74
N ALA A 55 1.79 -5.13 1.89
CA ALA A 55 0.41 -4.68 2.01
C ALA A 55 -0.11 -4.20 0.66
N THR A 56 -1.42 -4.29 0.45
CA THR A 56 -2.13 -3.72 -0.71
C THR A 56 -3.42 -3.04 -0.23
N SER A 57 -3.85 -1.98 -0.92
CA SER A 57 -5.09 -1.27 -0.57
C SER A 57 -6.32 -2.18 -0.63
N GLN A 58 -6.37 -3.14 -1.56
CA GLN A 58 -7.47 -4.11 -1.66
C GLN A 58 -7.53 -5.05 -0.46
N ALA A 59 -6.41 -5.67 -0.07
CA ALA A 59 -6.39 -6.60 1.06
C ALA A 59 -6.85 -5.92 2.35
N MET A 60 -6.44 -4.66 2.54
CA MET A 60 -6.79 -3.85 3.71
C MET A 60 -8.26 -3.39 3.74
N GLN A 61 -8.96 -3.38 2.61
CA GLN A 61 -10.39 -3.06 2.55
C GLN A 61 -11.26 -4.26 2.90
N THR A 62 -10.83 -5.48 2.54
CA THR A 62 -11.55 -6.72 2.88
C THR A 62 -11.63 -6.99 4.39
N ASP A 63 -10.65 -6.56 5.19
CA ASP A 63 -10.71 -6.68 6.66
C ASP A 63 -11.83 -5.82 7.27
N THR A 64 -12.25 -4.74 6.60
CA THR A 64 -13.34 -3.86 7.06
C THR A 64 -14.74 -4.28 6.61
N GLU A 65 -14.86 -5.14 5.59
CA GLU A 65 -16.16 -5.55 5.04
C GLU A 65 -16.77 -6.76 5.77
N VAL A 66 -15.94 -7.58 6.45
CA VAL A 66 -16.38 -8.79 7.20
C VAL A 66 -17.11 -8.44 8.51
N LEU A 67 -17.20 -7.17 8.90
CA LEU A 67 -17.91 -6.72 10.11
C LEU A 67 -19.35 -6.20 9.86
N ARG A 68 -19.92 -6.41 8.66
CA ARG A 68 -21.27 -5.94 8.28
C ARG A 68 -22.26 -7.05 7.89
N GLU A 69 -22.20 -8.22 8.52
CA GLU A 69 -23.27 -9.24 8.43
C GLU A 69 -23.92 -9.52 9.80
#